data_AF-A0A8H4PPL8-F1
#
_entry.id   AF-A0A8H4PPL8-F1
#
_cell.length_a   1.000
_cell.length_b   1.000
_cell.length_c   1.000
_cell.angle_alpha   90.00
_cell.angle_beta   90.00
_cell.angle_gamma   90.00
#
_symmetry.space_group_name_H-M   'P 1'
#
loop_
_entity.id
_entity.type
_entity.pdbx_description
1 polymer ?
#
loop_
_entity_poly.entity_id
_entity_poly.type
_entity_poly.pdbx_seq_one_letter_code
_entity_poly.pdbx_strand_id
1 'polypeptide(L)'
;MYELFLTALVEQDDLQAACAVLSGFCAMPPWETVCRVLYFQGAPRASGISNQTSMDKPMRKDVAFIWKDLHQSLSRQSFVLQTRYEIAKERDMGPLGAAVDLDSTPGMLRWTDFPDPPHGRPLLTQRKIVEIWEQTKLPSVMRDNDYQFKAETIEEMHRFFRDNMEFSLTKHYFVQPMNDYTPLETRAQPSEPSTTLPAWDSLTPVDIQGRWILHVKSHVLQDNKPDEIRKAQDQLISIRNELEGIFNFKAMDRKVHDTRVAMQQQGIQMLPQKVILGKT
;
A
#
# COMPACT_ATOMS: atom_id res chain seq x y z
N MET A 1 1.13 -13.80 4.12
CA MET A 1 -0.15 -13.93 3.38
C MET A 1 0.11 -13.67 1.91
N TYR A 2 -0.70 -14.24 1.03
CA TYR A 2 -0.55 -14.12 -0.40
C TYR A 2 -1.86 -13.60 -1.00
N GLU A 3 -1.80 -12.51 -1.76
CA GLU A 3 -2.95 -11.80 -2.33
C GLU A 3 -2.99 -12.08 -3.83
N LEU A 4 -4.17 -12.46 -4.34
CA LEU A 4 -4.47 -12.54 -5.76
C LEU A 4 -5.62 -11.60 -6.06
N PHE A 5 -5.53 -10.83 -7.15
CA PHE A 5 -6.60 -9.89 -7.46
C PHE A 5 -6.78 -9.58 -8.95
N LEU A 6 -7.99 -9.13 -9.25
CA LEU A 6 -8.39 -8.51 -10.50
C LEU A 6 -8.53 -6.99 -10.30
N THR A 7 -8.30 -6.23 -11.36
CA THR A 7 -8.45 -4.77 -11.35
C THR A 7 -9.41 -4.34 -12.45
N ALA A 8 -10.34 -3.43 -12.13
CA ALA A 8 -11.13 -2.69 -13.10
C ALA A 8 -11.17 -1.20 -12.72
N LEU A 9 -11.49 -0.34 -13.67
CA LEU A 9 -11.71 1.08 -13.44
C LEU A 9 -13.20 1.36 -13.54
N VAL A 10 -13.70 2.21 -12.64
CA VAL A 10 -15.08 2.66 -12.59
C VAL A 10 -15.07 4.18 -12.62
N GLU A 11 -15.82 4.76 -13.55
CA GLU A 11 -15.92 6.22 -13.65
C GLU A 11 -16.68 6.79 -12.45
N GLN A 12 -16.41 8.06 -12.11
CA GLN A 12 -17.04 8.70 -10.94
C GLN A 12 -18.57 8.67 -11.01
N ASP A 13 -19.14 8.89 -12.20
CA ASP A 13 -20.59 8.93 -12.42
C ASP A 13 -21.24 7.55 -12.27
N ASP A 14 -20.46 6.48 -12.50
CA ASP A 14 -20.93 5.09 -12.41
C ASP A 14 -20.77 4.49 -11.01
N LEU A 15 -20.15 5.21 -10.06
CA LEU A 15 -19.87 4.69 -8.72
C LEU A 15 -21.12 4.13 -8.03
N GLN A 16 -22.22 4.88 -8.06
CA GLN A 16 -23.46 4.46 -7.38
C GLN A 16 -24.03 3.18 -8.01
N ALA A 17 -23.98 3.07 -9.33
CA ALA A 17 -24.41 1.88 -10.04
C ALA A 17 -23.50 0.68 -9.73
N ALA A 18 -22.18 0.89 -9.72
CA ALA A 18 -21.21 -0.13 -9.33
C ALA A 18 -21.45 -0.63 -7.90
N CYS A 19 -21.66 0.28 -6.94
CA CYS A 19 -22.00 -0.06 -5.56
C CYS A 19 -23.33 -0.83 -5.47
N ALA A 20 -24.36 -0.44 -6.22
CA ALA A 20 -25.64 -1.15 -6.23
C ALA A 20 -25.51 -2.58 -6.77
N VAL A 21 -24.77 -2.76 -7.86
CA VAL A 21 -24.48 -4.09 -8.43
C VAL A 21 -23.71 -4.95 -7.44
N LEU A 22 -22.61 -4.43 -6.87
CA LEU A 22 -21.82 -5.16 -5.89
C LEU A 22 -22.62 -5.47 -4.61
N SER A 23 -23.52 -4.57 -4.21
CA SER A 23 -24.39 -4.80 -3.06
C SER A 23 -25.35 -5.96 -3.31
N GLY A 24 -25.97 -6.01 -4.50
CA GLY A 24 -26.83 -7.12 -4.90
C GLY A 24 -26.05 -8.42 -5.06
N PHE A 25 -24.85 -8.35 -5.65
CA PHE A 25 -23.98 -9.50 -5.88
C PHE A 25 -23.44 -10.12 -4.58
N CYS A 26 -23.04 -9.28 -3.63
CA CYS A 26 -22.50 -9.70 -2.33
C CYS A 26 -23.57 -9.84 -1.24
N ALA A 27 -24.83 -9.50 -1.55
CA ALA A 27 -25.94 -9.46 -0.60
C ALA A 27 -25.66 -8.64 0.68
N MET A 28 -24.93 -7.53 0.54
CA MET A 28 -24.61 -6.63 1.66
C MET A 28 -24.45 -5.18 1.18
N PRO A 29 -24.74 -4.18 2.02
CA PRO A 29 -24.43 -2.79 1.70
C PRO A 29 -22.91 -2.54 1.68
N PRO A 30 -22.44 -1.46 1.05
CA PRO A 30 -21.03 -1.07 1.11
C PRO A 30 -20.60 -0.80 2.54
N TRP A 31 -19.46 -1.35 2.93
CA TRP A 31 -18.73 -0.91 4.11
C TRP A 31 -17.81 0.24 3.71
N GLU A 32 -18.22 1.46 4.05
CA GLU A 32 -17.46 2.67 3.78
C GLU A 32 -16.34 2.86 4.81
N THR A 33 -15.16 3.25 4.35
CA THR A 33 -14.01 3.53 5.22
C THR A 33 -13.15 4.61 4.59
N VAL A 34 -12.64 5.50 5.44
CA VAL A 34 -11.62 6.47 5.05
C VAL A 34 -10.35 6.19 5.85
N CYS A 35 -9.23 6.12 5.15
CA CYS A 35 -7.94 5.91 5.77
C CYS A 35 -6.98 7.04 5.43
N ARG A 36 -6.26 7.51 6.43
CA ARG A 36 -5.03 8.26 6.26
C ARG A 36 -3.89 7.26 6.00
N VAL A 37 -3.17 7.44 4.89
CA VAL A 37 -2.08 6.54 4.48
C VAL A 37 -0.76 7.32 4.45
N LEU A 38 0.21 6.86 5.22
CA LEU A 38 1.56 7.42 5.25
C LEU A 38 2.51 6.45 4.55
N TYR A 39 3.36 6.98 3.67
CA TYR A 39 4.34 6.20 2.92
C TYR A 39 5.73 6.45 3.48
N PHE A 40 6.44 5.38 3.79
CA PHE A 40 7.79 5.41 4.36
C PHE A 40 8.76 4.66 3.45
N GLN A 41 9.76 5.36 2.92
CA GLN A 41 10.79 4.79 2.06
C GLN A 41 11.94 4.24 2.91
N GLY A 42 12.24 2.95 2.76
CA GLY A 42 13.42 2.36 3.40
C GLY A 42 14.73 2.88 2.81
N ALA A 43 15.82 2.74 3.56
CA ALA A 43 17.15 3.12 3.10
C ALA A 43 17.57 2.35 1.83
N PRO A 44 18.45 2.90 0.97
CA PRO A 44 18.92 2.21 -0.25
C PRO A 44 19.59 0.85 0.05
N ARG A 45 20.23 0.73 1.22
CA ARG A 45 20.75 -0.55 1.72
C ARG A 45 19.71 -1.17 2.64
N ALA A 46 19.20 -2.33 2.24
CA ALA A 46 18.25 -3.12 3.03
C ALA A 46 18.86 -3.53 4.38
N SER A 47 18.14 -3.27 5.46
CA SER A 47 18.51 -3.62 6.86
C SER A 47 17.36 -4.28 7.64
N GLY A 48 16.17 -4.35 7.04
CA GLY A 48 14.96 -4.85 7.69
C GLY A 48 14.48 -3.96 8.85
N ILE A 49 13.57 -4.50 9.67
CA ILE A 49 13.15 -3.88 10.93
C ILE A 49 13.92 -4.55 12.07
N SER A 50 15.14 -4.07 12.32
CA SER A 50 16.05 -4.66 13.31
C SER A 50 15.97 -3.97 14.68
N ASN A 51 15.67 -2.68 14.71
CA ASN A 51 15.46 -1.90 15.92
C ASN A 51 14.02 -2.07 16.41
N GLN A 52 13.86 -2.65 17.59
CA GLN A 52 12.57 -2.95 18.21
C GLN A 52 12.30 -2.10 19.46
N THR A 53 12.93 -0.92 19.57
CA THR A 53 12.83 -0.05 20.74
C THR A 53 11.43 0.55 20.85
N SER A 54 10.89 1.05 19.74
CA SER A 54 9.54 1.63 19.68
C SER A 54 8.40 0.62 19.51
N MET A 55 8.71 -0.68 19.45
CA MET A 55 7.69 -1.72 19.34
C MET A 55 7.11 -2.07 20.71
N ASP A 56 5.78 -2.20 20.80
CA ASP A 56 5.11 -2.56 22.05
C ASP A 56 5.49 -3.96 22.53
N LYS A 57 5.78 -4.09 23.83
CA LYS A 57 6.15 -5.36 24.48
C LYS A 57 5.31 -5.56 25.75
N PRO A 58 4.85 -6.79 26.05
CA PRO A 58 5.06 -8.04 25.30
C PRO A 58 4.15 -8.18 24.08
N MET A 59 4.66 -8.82 23.02
CA MET A 59 3.90 -9.08 21.79
C MET A 59 3.21 -10.45 21.82
N ARG A 60 2.02 -10.54 21.21
CA ARG A 60 1.35 -11.82 20.94
C ARG A 60 2.21 -12.65 19.97
N LYS A 61 2.23 -13.98 20.14
CA LYS A 61 3.15 -14.88 19.40
C LYS A 61 2.94 -14.86 17.88
N ASP A 62 1.69 -14.81 17.45
CA ASP A 62 1.27 -14.66 16.05
C ASP A 62 1.78 -13.34 15.45
N VAL A 63 1.59 -12.22 16.16
CA VAL A 63 2.07 -10.90 15.73
C VAL A 63 3.60 -10.88 15.65
N ALA A 64 4.29 -11.46 16.63
CA ALA A 64 5.76 -11.58 16.61
C ALA A 64 6.26 -12.40 15.39
N PHE A 65 5.53 -13.43 14.97
CA PHE A 65 5.86 -14.19 13.77
C PHE A 65 5.71 -13.34 12.50
N ILE A 66 4.64 -12.53 12.40
CA ILE A 66 4.42 -11.65 11.26
C ILE A 66 5.52 -10.58 11.15
N TRP A 67 5.92 -9.98 12.28
CA TRP A 67 7.06 -9.04 12.31
C TRP A 67 8.37 -9.70 11.89
N LYS A 68 8.61 -10.96 12.26
CA LYS A 68 9.79 -11.72 11.83
C LYS A 68 9.78 -11.98 10.32
N ASP A 69 8.64 -12.37 9.75
CA ASP A 69 8.49 -12.56 8.30
C ASP A 69 8.71 -11.25 7.55
N LEU A 70 8.12 -10.16 8.04
CA LEU A 70 8.34 -8.81 7.50
C LEU A 70 9.82 -8.42 7.53
N HIS A 71 10.49 -8.57 8.68
CA HIS A 71 11.92 -8.31 8.81
C HIS A 71 12.73 -9.12 7.78
N GLN A 72 12.42 -10.40 7.59
CA GLN A 72 13.14 -11.24 6.63
C GLN A 72 13.01 -10.72 5.19
N SER A 73 11.81 -10.30 4.77
CA SER A 73 11.60 -9.70 3.45
C SER A 73 12.37 -8.39 3.27
N LEU A 74 12.28 -7.50 4.27
CA LEU A 74 12.89 -6.16 4.23
C LEU A 74 14.41 -6.17 4.39
N SER A 75 14.98 -7.24 4.96
CA SER A 75 16.44 -7.43 5.04
C SER A 75 17.06 -7.82 3.68
N ARG A 76 16.27 -8.30 2.73
CA ARG A 76 16.75 -8.71 1.39
C ARG A 76 16.69 -7.56 0.38
N GLN A 77 15.67 -6.73 0.49
CA GLN A 77 15.38 -5.65 -0.45
C GLN A 77 14.66 -4.53 0.31
N SER A 78 14.96 -3.28 -0.05
CA SER A 78 14.29 -2.12 0.52
C SER A 78 13.00 -1.81 -0.24
N PHE A 79 11.98 -1.39 0.50
CA PHE A 79 10.63 -1.13 0.01
C PHE A 79 10.07 0.17 0.60
N VAL A 80 9.07 0.72 -0.07
CA VAL A 80 8.15 1.70 0.50
C VAL A 80 7.09 0.96 1.30
N LEU A 81 7.03 1.23 2.61
CA LEU A 81 6.01 0.72 3.53
C LEU A 81 4.86 1.71 3.68
N GLN A 82 3.69 1.20 4.06
CA GLN A 82 2.54 2.03 4.37
C GLN A 82 2.15 1.87 5.83
N THR A 83 1.90 2.97 6.53
CA THR A 83 1.13 2.96 7.78
C THR A 83 -0.24 3.56 7.51
N ARG A 84 -1.28 2.95 8.06
CA ARG A 84 -2.67 3.22 7.69
C ARG A 84 -3.49 3.43 8.95
N TYR A 85 -4.24 4.53 9.00
CA TYR A 85 -5.06 4.91 10.14
C TYR A 85 -6.47 5.19 9.65
N GLU A 86 -7.46 4.53 10.25
CA GLU A 86 -8.86 4.84 9.97
C GLU A 86 -9.22 6.19 10.58
N ILE A 87 -9.90 7.03 9.79
CA ILE A 87 -10.31 8.37 10.18
C ILE A 87 -11.79 8.58 9.85
N ALA A 88 -12.45 9.46 10.59
CA ALA A 88 -13.80 9.91 10.33
C ALA A 88 -13.79 11.33 9.74
N LYS A 89 -14.45 11.52 8.59
CA LYS A 89 -14.45 12.79 7.83
C LYS A 89 -14.91 13.97 8.69
N GLU A 90 -15.92 13.76 9.53
CA GLU A 90 -16.58 14.78 10.32
C GLU A 90 -15.83 15.13 11.61
N ARG A 91 -14.99 14.20 12.10
CA ARG A 91 -14.28 14.33 13.38
C ARG A 91 -12.82 14.74 13.20
N ASP A 92 -12.14 14.15 12.22
CA ASP A 92 -10.67 14.18 12.13
C ASP A 92 -10.15 15.16 11.07
N MET A 93 -11.02 15.76 10.26
CA MET A 93 -10.64 16.58 9.11
C MET A 93 -11.15 18.03 9.21
N GLY A 94 -10.41 18.95 8.60
CA GLY A 94 -10.77 20.36 8.53
C GLY A 94 -10.55 21.13 9.84
N PRO A 95 -11.11 22.35 9.97
CA PRO A 95 -10.82 23.25 11.10
C PRO A 95 -11.21 22.72 12.48
N LEU A 96 -12.15 21.77 12.52
CA LEU A 96 -12.62 21.12 13.75
C LEU A 96 -11.79 19.87 14.11
N GLY A 97 -10.99 19.37 13.16
CA GLY A 97 -10.12 18.22 13.36
C GLY A 97 -9.00 18.54 14.35
N ALA A 98 -8.95 17.79 15.45
CA ALA A 98 -7.87 17.91 16.41
C ALA A 98 -6.53 17.42 15.84
N ALA A 99 -5.43 17.97 16.32
CA ALA A 99 -4.12 17.43 16.01
C ALA A 99 -4.02 15.98 16.51
N VAL A 100 -3.62 15.07 15.62
CA VAL A 100 -3.53 13.63 15.92
C VAL A 100 -2.08 13.28 16.25
N ASP A 101 -1.90 12.65 17.41
CA ASP A 101 -0.67 11.95 17.73
C ASP A 101 -0.69 10.54 17.14
N LEU A 102 0.05 10.37 16.04
CA LEU A 102 0.14 9.11 15.30
C LEU A 102 0.91 8.01 16.04
N ASP A 103 1.72 8.38 17.05
CA ASP A 103 2.45 7.40 17.85
C ASP A 103 1.56 6.78 18.95
N SER A 104 0.52 7.49 19.42
CA SER A 104 -0.48 6.94 20.35
C SER A 104 -1.71 6.33 19.67
N THR A 105 -1.94 6.63 18.39
CA THR A 105 -3.08 6.10 17.63
C THR A 105 -2.79 4.69 17.10
N PRO A 106 -3.64 3.68 17.36
CA PRO A 106 -3.52 2.37 16.72
C PRO A 106 -3.72 2.46 15.21
N GLY A 107 -2.81 1.86 14.44
CA GLY A 107 -2.88 1.79 12.99
C GLY A 107 -2.53 0.41 12.47
N MET A 108 -2.40 0.32 11.15
CA MET A 108 -2.00 -0.90 10.45
C MET A 108 -0.73 -0.65 9.64
N LEU A 109 0.27 -1.52 9.80
CA LEU A 109 1.46 -1.53 8.95
C LEU A 109 1.23 -2.48 7.78
N ARG A 110 1.41 -1.99 6.56
CA ARG A 110 1.27 -2.76 5.32
C ARG A 110 2.58 -2.80 4.53
N TRP A 111 2.94 -4.01 4.13
CA TRP A 111 3.94 -4.28 3.10
C TRP A 111 3.33 -5.09 1.98
N THR A 112 3.66 -4.74 0.75
CA THR A 112 3.26 -5.47 -0.46
C THR A 112 4.50 -5.72 -1.30
N ASP A 113 4.71 -6.97 -1.70
CA ASP A 113 5.84 -7.36 -2.56
C ASP A 113 5.59 -6.98 -4.03
N PHE A 114 6.65 -7.05 -4.83
CA PHE A 114 6.57 -6.92 -6.28
C PHE A 114 5.78 -8.10 -6.86
N PRO A 115 4.76 -7.87 -7.72
CA PRO A 115 3.97 -8.98 -8.23
C PRO A 115 4.76 -9.97 -9.08
N ASP A 116 4.35 -11.23 -9.00
CA ASP A 116 4.94 -12.31 -9.78
C ASP A 116 4.79 -12.03 -11.28
N PRO A 117 5.68 -12.60 -12.12
CA PRO A 117 5.47 -12.60 -13.54
C PRO A 117 4.10 -13.22 -13.88
N PRO A 118 3.36 -12.65 -14.84
CA PRO A 118 2.11 -13.24 -15.25
C PRO A 118 2.34 -14.65 -15.83
N HIS A 119 1.57 -15.61 -15.35
CA HIS A 119 1.58 -16.99 -15.84
C HIS A 119 0.21 -17.35 -16.42
N GLY A 120 0.15 -17.66 -17.71
CA GLY A 120 -1.09 -18.08 -18.38
C GLY A 120 -2.09 -16.95 -18.66
N ARG A 121 -3.31 -17.34 -19.05
CA ARG A 121 -4.47 -16.45 -19.21
C ARG A 121 -5.65 -17.05 -18.41
N PRO A 122 -6.45 -16.23 -17.71
CA PRO A 122 -6.39 -14.77 -17.64
C PRO A 122 -5.28 -14.24 -16.72
N LEU A 123 -4.88 -12.98 -16.94
CA LEU A 123 -3.81 -12.33 -16.20
C LEU A 123 -4.33 -11.89 -14.82
N LEU A 124 -4.11 -12.73 -13.81
CA LEU A 124 -4.31 -12.39 -12.41
C LEU A 124 -3.03 -11.76 -11.87
N THR A 125 -3.18 -10.71 -11.07
CA THR A 125 -2.04 -10.15 -10.32
C THR A 125 -1.94 -10.91 -9.00
N GLN A 126 -0.75 -11.39 -8.67
CA GLN A 126 -0.51 -12.14 -7.45
C GLN A 126 0.79 -11.70 -6.79
N ARG A 127 0.80 -11.59 -5.46
CA ARG A 127 1.95 -11.11 -4.70
C ARG A 127 1.86 -11.50 -3.23
N LYS A 128 3.00 -11.53 -2.55
CA LYS A 128 3.05 -11.63 -1.09
C LYS A 128 2.68 -10.29 -0.46
N ILE A 129 1.93 -10.34 0.64
CA ILE A 129 1.60 -9.17 1.46
C ILE A 129 1.75 -9.50 2.95
N VAL A 130 2.01 -8.45 3.73
CA VAL A 130 2.00 -8.48 5.19
C VAL A 130 1.19 -7.29 5.69
N GLU A 131 0.24 -7.57 6.58
CA GLU A 131 -0.54 -6.58 7.30
C GLU A 131 -0.45 -6.87 8.80
N ILE A 132 -0.06 -5.86 9.57
CA ILE A 132 0.03 -5.95 11.03
C ILE A 132 -0.91 -4.91 11.60
N TRP A 133 -2.03 -5.38 12.11
CA TRP A 133 -3.13 -4.55 12.63
C TRP A 133 -2.89 -4.12 14.08
N GLU A 134 -3.58 -3.05 14.49
CA GLU A 134 -3.63 -2.55 15.87
C GLU A 134 -2.24 -2.25 16.47
N GLN A 135 -1.33 -1.72 15.66
CA GLN A 135 0.00 -1.33 16.11
C GLN A 135 0.03 0.15 16.49
N THR A 136 0.60 0.49 17.65
CA THR A 136 0.92 1.87 18.00
C THR A 136 2.37 2.20 17.66
N LYS A 137 2.77 3.47 17.79
CA LYS A 137 4.14 3.96 17.57
C LYS A 137 4.73 3.67 16.20
N LEU A 138 3.88 3.45 15.19
CA LEU A 138 4.34 3.11 13.85
C LEU A 138 5.30 4.16 13.26
N PRO A 139 5.06 5.49 13.38
CA PRO A 139 6.03 6.50 12.91
C PRO A 139 7.37 6.38 13.62
N SER A 140 7.38 6.17 14.94
CA SER A 140 8.62 5.93 15.70
C SER A 140 9.33 4.67 15.26
N VAL A 141 8.61 3.55 15.06
CA VAL A 141 9.20 2.30 14.55
C VAL A 141 9.82 2.50 13.17
N MET A 142 9.19 3.27 12.28
CA MET A 142 9.76 3.59 10.97
C MET A 142 11.05 4.41 11.13
N ARG A 143 11.03 5.50 11.91
CA ARG A 143 12.21 6.35 12.15
C ARG A 143 13.37 5.58 12.77
N ASP A 144 13.10 4.74 13.77
CA ASP A 144 14.08 3.92 14.48
C ASP A 144 14.81 2.91 13.57
N ASN A 145 14.24 2.61 12.40
CA ASN A 145 14.75 1.67 11.41
C ASN A 145 15.18 2.36 10.10
N ASP A 146 15.51 3.66 10.16
CA ASP A 146 16.01 4.45 9.02
C ASP A 146 15.03 4.55 7.84
N TYR A 147 13.73 4.40 8.10
CA TYR A 147 12.70 4.68 7.09
C TYR A 147 12.37 6.17 7.08
N GLN A 148 12.40 6.76 5.88
CA GLN A 148 12.13 8.18 5.66
C GLN A 148 10.69 8.39 5.22
N PHE A 149 9.99 9.34 5.83
CA PHE A 149 8.66 9.73 5.39
C PHE A 149 8.71 10.32 3.97
N LYS A 150 7.95 9.70 3.06
CA LYS A 150 7.95 10.01 1.63
C LYS A 150 6.76 10.89 1.25
N ALA A 151 5.56 10.43 1.60
CA ALA A 151 4.31 11.01 1.15
C ALA A 151 3.17 10.64 2.10
N GLU A 152 2.05 11.35 1.95
CA GLU A 152 0.82 11.14 2.70
C GLU A 152 -0.39 11.33 1.77
N THR A 153 -1.38 10.44 1.88
CA THR A 153 -2.63 10.50 1.13
C THR A 153 -3.83 10.16 2.01
N ILE A 154 -5.02 10.50 1.53
CA ILE A 154 -6.30 9.98 2.04
C ILE A 154 -6.83 8.96 1.06
N GLU A 155 -7.24 7.80 1.55
CA GLU A 155 -7.84 6.72 0.77
C GLU A 155 -9.29 6.55 1.20
N GLU A 156 -10.21 6.66 0.24
CA GLU A 156 -11.63 6.38 0.41
C GLU A 156 -11.93 4.99 -0.16
N MET A 157 -12.69 4.19 0.59
CA MET A 157 -12.98 2.81 0.23
C MET A 157 -14.46 2.46 0.43
N HIS A 158 -15.02 1.73 -0.53
CA HIS A 158 -16.26 0.96 -0.35
C HIS A 158 -15.92 -0.53 -0.46
N ARG A 159 -16.17 -1.29 0.61
CA ARG A 159 -15.85 -2.72 0.68
C ARG A 159 -17.09 -3.59 0.72
N PHE A 160 -17.01 -4.74 0.07
CA PHE A 160 -18.02 -5.79 0.09
C PHE A 160 -17.32 -7.14 0.23
N PHE A 161 -18.02 -8.10 0.82
CA PHE A 161 -17.50 -9.43 1.08
C PHE A 161 -18.51 -10.47 0.61
N ARG A 162 -18.02 -11.46 -0.13
CA ARG A 162 -18.81 -12.63 -0.53
C ARG A 162 -17.91 -13.85 -0.44
N ASP A 163 -18.36 -14.84 0.32
CA ASP A 163 -17.56 -16.03 0.66
C ASP A 163 -16.19 -15.63 1.25
N ASN A 164 -15.09 -15.97 0.57
CA ASN A 164 -13.73 -15.60 0.98
C ASN A 164 -13.13 -14.46 0.14
N MET A 165 -13.95 -13.76 -0.65
CA MET A 165 -13.53 -12.72 -1.57
C MET A 165 -13.85 -11.34 -1.02
N GLU A 166 -12.93 -10.41 -1.23
CA GLU A 166 -13.11 -8.99 -0.94
C GLU A 166 -13.27 -8.22 -2.25
N PHE A 167 -14.31 -7.41 -2.33
CA PHE A 167 -14.51 -6.44 -3.40
C PHE A 167 -14.27 -5.06 -2.79
N SER A 168 -13.38 -4.28 -3.38
CA SER A 168 -13.03 -2.96 -2.87
C SER A 168 -12.97 -1.94 -4.00
N LEU A 169 -13.79 -0.90 -3.91
CA LEU A 169 -13.68 0.30 -4.73
C LEU A 169 -12.87 1.32 -3.95
N THR A 170 -11.73 1.74 -4.48
CA THR A 170 -10.85 2.69 -3.81
C THR A 170 -10.58 3.93 -4.63
N LYS A 171 -10.45 5.06 -3.95
CA LYS A 171 -10.06 6.34 -4.52
C LYS A 171 -9.08 7.04 -3.59
N HIS A 172 -8.04 7.63 -4.17
CA HIS A 172 -6.97 8.27 -3.41
C HIS A 172 -7.00 9.77 -3.64
N TYR A 173 -6.65 10.52 -2.59
CA TYR A 173 -6.57 11.97 -2.61
C TYR A 173 -5.24 12.43 -1.99
N PHE A 174 -4.66 13.48 -2.54
CA PHE A 174 -3.53 14.15 -1.92
C PHE A 174 -3.98 14.99 -0.74
N VAL A 175 -3.23 14.92 0.36
CA VAL A 175 -3.43 15.78 1.54
C VAL A 175 -2.96 17.21 1.28
N GLN A 176 -1.91 17.38 0.49
CA GLN A 176 -1.41 18.69 0.05
C GLN A 176 -1.61 18.84 -1.46
N PRO A 177 -1.76 20.07 -1.98
CA PRO A 177 -1.81 20.29 -3.42
C PRO A 177 -0.62 19.62 -4.12
N MET A 178 -0.86 18.99 -5.28
CA MET A 178 0.19 18.30 -6.05
C MET A 178 1.40 19.21 -6.34
N ASN A 179 1.18 20.50 -6.51
CA ASN A 179 2.25 21.47 -6.79
C ASN A 179 3.25 21.62 -5.63
N ASP A 180 2.85 21.27 -4.42
CA ASP A 180 3.69 21.34 -3.22
C ASP A 180 4.46 20.02 -3.00
N TYR A 181 4.16 18.97 -3.79
CA TYR A 181 4.83 17.70 -3.70
C TYR A 181 6.28 17.80 -4.17
N THR A 182 7.21 17.69 -3.22
CA THR A 182 8.64 17.58 -3.50
C THR A 182 9.09 16.12 -3.38
N PRO A 183 9.61 15.50 -4.46
CA PRO A 183 10.18 14.16 -4.40
C PRO A 183 11.28 14.03 -3.35
N LEU A 184 11.38 12.86 -2.73
CA LEU A 184 12.32 12.61 -1.63
C LEU A 184 13.77 12.82 -2.07
N GLU A 185 14.11 12.49 -3.31
CA GLU A 185 15.47 12.61 -3.87
C GLU A 185 15.94 14.07 -4.00
N THR A 186 15.00 15.01 -4.14
CA THR A 186 15.26 16.44 -4.31
C THR A 186 15.06 17.24 -3.02
N ARG A 187 14.63 16.58 -1.93
CA ARG A 187 14.23 17.25 -0.71
C ARG A 187 15.44 17.62 0.15
N ALA A 188 15.56 18.89 0.53
CA ALA A 188 16.68 19.38 1.33
C ALA A 188 16.58 19.05 2.83
N GLN A 189 15.37 18.85 3.36
CA GLN A 189 15.12 18.53 4.76
C GLN A 189 14.16 17.34 4.92
N PRO A 190 14.30 16.52 5.96
CA PRO A 190 13.32 15.48 6.29
C PRO A 190 11.96 16.13 6.51
N SER A 191 10.90 15.63 5.87
CA SER A 191 9.54 16.05 6.18
C SER A 191 8.90 15.06 7.15
N GLU A 192 7.91 15.52 7.88
CA GLU A 192 7.14 14.70 8.81
C GLU A 192 5.67 14.59 8.35
N PRO A 193 4.93 13.56 8.80
CA PRO A 193 3.49 13.48 8.57
C PRO A 193 2.76 14.69 9.15
N SER A 194 1.67 15.11 8.50
CA SER A 194 0.87 16.26 8.96
C SER A 194 0.27 16.00 10.36
N THR A 195 0.28 16.96 11.28
CA THR A 195 -0.39 16.76 12.58
C THR A 195 -1.90 16.95 12.48
N THR A 196 -2.36 17.75 11.52
CA THR A 196 -3.77 18.02 11.21
C THR A 196 -4.09 17.68 9.77
N LEU A 197 -5.33 17.30 9.50
CA LEU A 197 -5.81 17.01 8.14
C LEU A 197 -6.63 18.17 7.56
N PRO A 198 -6.51 18.45 6.26
CA PRO A 198 -7.32 19.46 5.58
C PRO A 198 -8.80 19.04 5.55
N ALA A 199 -9.69 19.97 5.20
CA ALA A 199 -11.11 19.65 5.04
C ALA A 199 -11.32 18.72 3.83
N TRP A 200 -12.34 17.84 3.91
CA TRP A 200 -12.64 16.87 2.86
C TRP A 200 -12.78 17.51 1.47
N ASP A 201 -13.55 18.60 1.38
CA ASP A 201 -13.83 19.28 0.11
C ASP A 201 -12.62 19.99 -0.51
N SER A 202 -11.52 20.12 0.24
CA SER A 202 -10.27 20.71 -0.25
C SER A 202 -9.27 19.69 -0.79
N LEU A 203 -9.56 18.40 -0.63
CA LEU A 203 -8.71 17.33 -1.13
C LEU A 203 -8.70 17.28 -2.65
N THR A 204 -7.53 16.97 -3.23
CA THR A 204 -7.39 16.79 -4.68
C THR A 204 -7.26 15.31 -5.03
N PRO A 205 -8.10 14.74 -5.92
CA PRO A 205 -7.96 13.36 -6.37
C PRO A 205 -6.59 13.09 -6.99
N VAL A 206 -6.03 11.91 -6.72
CA VAL A 206 -4.76 11.47 -7.32
C VAL A 206 -4.91 11.16 -8.81
N ASP A 207 -6.03 10.54 -9.20
CA ASP A 207 -6.39 10.38 -10.60
C ASP A 207 -7.14 11.63 -11.09
N ILE A 208 -6.57 12.33 -12.06
CA ILE A 208 -7.15 13.53 -12.68
C ILE A 208 -8.49 13.22 -13.35
N GLN A 209 -8.68 11.97 -13.81
CA GLN A 209 -9.96 11.52 -14.37
C GLN A 209 -10.99 11.18 -13.28
N GLY A 210 -10.61 11.22 -12.01
CA GLY A 210 -11.51 11.02 -10.88
C GLY A 210 -12.05 9.60 -10.74
N ARG A 211 -11.45 8.62 -11.42
CA ARG A 211 -11.91 7.23 -11.45
C ARG A 211 -11.68 6.51 -10.12
N TRP A 212 -12.52 5.51 -9.89
CA TRP A 212 -12.40 4.53 -8.84
C TRP A 212 -11.69 3.28 -9.35
N ILE A 213 -10.87 2.68 -8.50
CA ILE A 213 -10.20 1.42 -8.79
C ILE A 213 -10.96 0.31 -8.07
N LEU A 214 -11.59 -0.58 -8.84
CA LEU A 214 -12.17 -1.81 -8.32
C LEU A 214 -11.09 -2.89 -8.23
N HIS A 215 -10.88 -3.41 -7.03
CA HIS A 215 -10.16 -4.66 -6.82
C HIS A 215 -11.10 -5.75 -6.33
N VAL A 216 -11.01 -6.93 -6.96
CA VAL A 216 -11.59 -8.17 -6.45
C VAL A 216 -10.45 -9.05 -6.01
N LYS A 217 -10.38 -9.36 -4.72
CA LYS A 217 -9.21 -9.96 -4.07
C LYS A 217 -9.56 -11.27 -3.41
N SER A 218 -8.60 -12.19 -3.46
CA SER A 218 -8.54 -13.40 -2.65
C SER A 218 -7.27 -13.40 -1.81
N HIS A 219 -7.41 -13.80 -0.56
CA HIS A 219 -6.29 -13.93 0.38
C HIS A 219 -6.04 -15.39 0.72
N VAL A 220 -4.81 -15.85 0.50
CA VAL A 220 -4.32 -17.17 0.88
C VAL A 220 -3.35 -17.01 2.04
N LEU A 221 -3.59 -17.70 3.16
CA LEU A 221 -2.79 -17.51 4.38
C LEU A 221 -1.33 -17.93 4.19
N GLN A 222 -1.10 -19.00 3.43
CA GLN A 222 0.22 -19.60 3.22
C GLN A 222 0.54 -19.68 1.72
N ASP A 223 1.67 -19.08 1.32
CA ASP A 223 2.15 -19.04 -0.07
C ASP A 223 2.75 -20.38 -0.53
N ASN A 224 3.08 -21.28 0.39
CA ASN A 224 3.63 -22.60 0.09
C ASN A 224 2.56 -23.69 -0.19
N LYS A 225 1.29 -23.31 -0.31
CA LYS A 225 0.17 -24.20 -0.62
C LYS A 225 -0.38 -23.98 -2.03
N PRO A 226 0.21 -24.63 -3.05
CA PRO A 226 -0.16 -24.40 -4.45
C PRO A 226 -1.63 -24.74 -4.76
N ASP A 227 -2.21 -25.72 -4.07
CA ASP A 227 -3.61 -26.09 -4.27
C ASP A 227 -4.59 -25.01 -3.78
N GLU A 228 -4.29 -24.34 -2.67
CA GLU A 228 -5.09 -23.22 -2.17
C GLU A 228 -4.98 -22.00 -3.10
N ILE A 229 -3.78 -21.75 -3.65
CA ILE A 229 -3.56 -20.70 -4.66
C ILE A 229 -4.36 -20.99 -5.93
N ARG A 230 -4.32 -22.23 -6.45
CA ARG A 230 -5.09 -22.60 -7.64
C ARG A 230 -6.60 -22.43 -7.41
N LYS A 231 -7.11 -22.85 -6.25
CA LYS A 231 -8.51 -22.64 -5.89
C LYS A 231 -8.89 -21.16 -5.86
N ALA A 232 -8.03 -20.30 -5.30
CA ALA A 232 -8.24 -18.86 -5.31
C ALA A 232 -8.23 -18.27 -6.73
N GLN A 233 -7.36 -18.75 -7.61
CA GLN A 233 -7.32 -18.36 -9.02
C GLN A 233 -8.63 -18.75 -9.72
N ASP A 234 -9.08 -19.99 -9.57
CA ASP A 234 -10.32 -20.49 -10.18
C ASP A 234 -11.55 -19.69 -9.72
N GLN A 235 -11.60 -19.33 -8.43
CA GLN A 235 -12.67 -18.48 -7.88
C GLN A 235 -12.67 -17.08 -8.49
N LEU A 236 -11.50 -16.44 -8.59
CA LEU A 236 -11.39 -15.11 -9.23
C LEU A 236 -11.81 -15.17 -10.70
N ILE A 237 -11.47 -16.25 -11.41
CA ILE A 237 -11.88 -16.45 -12.80
C ILE A 237 -13.40 -16.61 -12.91
N SER A 238 -14.03 -17.38 -12.01
CA SER A 238 -15.49 -17.51 -11.95
C SER A 238 -16.15 -16.14 -11.77
N ILE A 239 -15.68 -15.36 -10.80
CA ILE A 239 -16.23 -14.03 -10.51
C ILE A 239 -16.02 -13.06 -11.67
N ARG A 240 -14.86 -13.12 -12.33
CA ARG A 240 -14.60 -12.35 -13.54
C ARG A 240 -15.63 -12.62 -14.63
N ASN A 241 -16.01 -13.89 -14.82
CA ASN A 241 -16.99 -14.30 -15.81
C ASN A 241 -18.42 -13.89 -15.39
N GLU A 242 -18.77 -14.02 -14.11
CA GLU A 242 -20.06 -13.58 -13.58
C GLU A 242 -20.28 -12.07 -13.70
N LEU A 243 -19.20 -11.29 -13.59
CA LEU A 243 -19.21 -9.82 -13.69
C LEU A 243 -18.81 -9.31 -15.07
N GLU A 244 -18.69 -10.20 -16.07
CA GLU A 244 -18.36 -9.83 -17.44
C GLU A 244 -19.49 -8.95 -18.02
N GLY A 245 -19.10 -7.91 -18.77
CA GLY A 245 -20.04 -6.93 -19.32
C GLY A 245 -20.49 -5.85 -18.34
N ILE A 246 -20.35 -6.09 -17.03
CA ILE A 246 -20.60 -5.09 -15.98
C ILE A 246 -19.30 -4.32 -15.69
N PHE A 247 -18.22 -5.05 -15.40
CA PHE A 247 -16.92 -4.48 -15.10
C PHE A 247 -15.88 -4.90 -16.16
N ASN A 248 -15.10 -3.93 -16.62
CA ASN A 248 -14.05 -4.16 -17.61
C ASN A 248 -12.72 -4.49 -16.93
N PHE A 249 -12.53 -5.74 -16.50
CA PHE A 249 -11.31 -6.17 -15.84
C PHE A 249 -10.10 -6.09 -16.78
N LYS A 250 -9.08 -5.32 -16.36
CA LYS A 250 -7.85 -5.05 -17.10
C LYS A 250 -6.68 -5.80 -16.50
N ALA A 251 -5.77 -6.22 -17.38
CA ALA A 251 -4.43 -6.60 -16.98
C ALA A 251 -3.61 -5.33 -16.77
N MET A 252 -3.09 -5.15 -15.56
CA MET A 252 -2.19 -4.04 -15.23
C MET A 252 -0.74 -4.50 -15.37
N ASP A 253 0.15 -3.62 -15.81
CA ASP A 253 1.59 -3.89 -15.74
C ASP A 253 1.98 -4.00 -14.26
N ARG A 254 2.60 -5.12 -13.89
CA ARG A 254 3.05 -5.36 -12.51
C ARG A 254 3.96 -4.26 -11.95
N LYS A 255 4.66 -3.51 -12.80
CA LYS A 255 5.49 -2.38 -12.39
C LYS A 255 4.70 -1.24 -11.75
N VAL A 256 3.41 -1.11 -12.05
CA VAL A 256 2.51 -0.16 -11.37
C VAL A 256 2.39 -0.46 -9.88
N HIS A 257 2.60 -1.72 -9.49
CA HIS A 257 2.57 -2.17 -8.10
C HIS A 257 3.96 -2.34 -7.48
N ASP A 258 5.03 -1.88 -8.16
CA ASP A 258 6.39 -2.01 -7.64
C ASP A 258 6.65 -0.99 -6.53
N THR A 259 6.79 -1.51 -5.32
CA THR A 259 7.09 -0.73 -4.11
C THR A 259 8.58 -0.77 -3.75
N ARG A 260 9.43 -1.46 -4.53
CA ARG A 260 10.86 -1.57 -4.24
C ARG A 260 11.55 -0.23 -4.40
N VAL A 261 12.48 0.05 -3.49
CA VAL A 261 13.40 1.18 -3.61
C VAL A 261 14.53 0.77 -4.54
N ALA A 262 14.72 1.53 -5.61
CA ALA A 262 15.84 1.29 -6.53
C ALA A 262 17.15 1.39 -5.76
N MET A 263 18.03 0.39 -5.89
CA MET A 263 19.39 0.52 -5.37
C MET A 263 20.07 1.64 -6.14
N GLN A 264 20.42 2.73 -5.46
CA GLN A 264 21.36 3.69 -6.01
C GLN A 264 22.66 2.93 -6.26
N GLN A 265 23.04 2.78 -7.53
CA GLN A 265 24.40 2.34 -7.85
C GLN A 265 25.32 3.38 -7.22
N GLN A 266 26.08 2.98 -6.19
CA GLN A 266 27.20 3.78 -5.74
C GLN A 266 28.01 4.09 -6.98
N GLY A 267 28.14 5.38 -7.30
CA GLY A 267 28.86 5.83 -8.47
C GLY A 267 30.16 5.06 -8.54
N ILE A 268 30.40 4.39 -9.67
CA ILE A 268 31.70 3.84 -9.99
C ILE A 268 32.68 4.98 -9.70
N GLN A 269 33.46 4.88 -8.62
CA GLN A 269 34.57 5.79 -8.41
C GLN A 269 35.38 5.68 -9.69
N MET A 270 35.38 6.75 -10.50
CA MET A 270 36.20 6.78 -11.70
C MET A 270 37.62 6.46 -11.24
N LEU A 271 38.12 5.29 -11.62
CA LEU A 271 39.51 4.93 -11.42
C LEU A 271 40.34 6.08 -12.01
N PRO A 272 41.35 6.60 -11.28
CA PRO A 272 42.10 7.75 -11.74
C PRO A 272 42.72 7.45 -13.10
N GLN A 273 42.21 8.12 -14.15
CA GLN A 273 42.77 8.06 -15.49
C GLN A 273 44.05 8.90 -15.52
N LYS A 274 45.17 8.28 -15.16
CA LYS A 274 46.58 8.55 -15.56
C LYS A 274 47.50 8.35 -14.37
N VAL A 275 48.23 7.24 -14.39
CA VAL A 275 49.52 7.14 -13.71
C VAL A 275 50.52 7.88 -14.60
N ILE A 276 51.01 9.03 -14.15
CA ILE A 276 52.18 9.66 -14.77
C ILE A 276 53.40 8.87 -14.28
N LEU A 277 53.89 7.97 -15.13
CA LEU A 277 55.23 7.39 -14.93
C LEU A 277 56.24 8.50 -15.19
N GLY A 278 56.89 8.96 -14.12
CA GLY A 278 57.99 9.91 -14.18
C GLY A 278 59.11 9.37 -15.07
N LYS A 279 59.59 10.22 -15.98
CA LYS A 279 60.85 9.99 -16.69
C LYS A 279 61.99 10.48 -15.78
N THR A 280 62.90 9.57 -15.46
CA THR A 280 64.32 9.87 -15.22
C THR A 280 65.12 9.26 -16.34
#